data_AF-A0A357IZG3-F1
#
_entry.id   AF-A0A357IZG3-F1
#
_cell.length_a   1.000
_cell.length_b   1.000
_cell.length_c   1.000
_cell.angle_alpha   90.00
_cell.angle_beta   90.00
_cell.angle_gamma   90.00
#
_symmetry.space_group_name_H-M   'P 1'
#
loop_
_entity.id
_entity.type
_entity.pdbx_description
1 polymer ?
#
loop_
_entity_poly.entity_id
_entity_poly.type
_entity_poly.pdbx_seq_one_letter_code
_entity_poly.pdbx_strand_id
1 'polypeptide(L)'
;MPPIQLPESKLNQFVHCINAGEYYEAHEVMEEIWILNDQPRPSILQSFIQIAASLEHMKRENINGARALAMRALHDVHNVNPLNEHRWDLATFLSDFERYAAGDFKGKPPNILNITS
;
A
#
# COMPACT_ATOMS: atom_id res chain seq x y z
N MET A 1 -4.31 -21.64 -0.37
CA MET A 1 -3.13 -20.79 -0.60
C MET A 1 -2.25 -20.85 0.63
N PRO A 2 -0.94 -21.03 0.50
CA PRO A 2 -0.04 -20.92 1.66
C PRO A 2 -0.17 -19.51 2.27
N PRO A 3 0.05 -19.37 3.59
CA PRO A 3 0.08 -18.05 4.23
C PRO A 3 1.18 -17.19 3.59
N ILE A 4 0.91 -15.91 3.43
CA ILE A 4 1.90 -14.95 2.93
C ILE A 4 3.08 -14.94 3.90
N GLN A 5 4.27 -15.27 3.40
CA GLN A 5 5.52 -15.03 4.08
C GLN A 5 5.88 -13.55 3.95
N LEU A 6 5.85 -12.85 5.07
CA LEU A 6 6.23 -11.45 5.19
C LEU A 6 7.52 -11.34 6.00
N PRO A 7 8.69 -11.25 5.34
CA PRO A 7 9.93 -10.93 6.05
C PRO A 7 9.78 -9.58 6.76
N GLU A 8 9.97 -9.58 8.08
CA GLU A 8 9.82 -8.37 8.90
C GLU A 8 10.67 -7.20 8.37
N SER A 9 11.89 -7.50 7.89
CA SER A 9 12.78 -6.51 7.30
C SER A 9 12.19 -5.83 6.05
N LYS A 10 11.54 -6.60 5.17
CA LYS A 10 10.91 -6.08 3.95
C LYS A 10 9.68 -5.26 4.28
N LEU A 11 8.85 -5.73 5.23
CA LEU A 11 7.68 -4.96 5.65
C LEU A 11 8.08 -3.64 6.33
N ASN A 12 9.10 -3.65 7.20
CA ASN A 12 9.65 -2.44 7.79
C ASN A 12 10.21 -1.48 6.74
N GLN A 13 10.88 -2.01 5.72
CA GLN A 13 11.37 -1.21 4.60
C GLN A 13 10.21 -0.56 3.83
N PHE A 14 9.16 -1.33 3.49
CA PHE A 14 7.96 -0.79 2.86
C PHE A 14 7.36 0.36 3.67
N VAL A 15 7.18 0.17 4.98
CA VAL A 15 6.65 1.20 5.88
C VAL A 15 7.53 2.45 5.93
N HIS A 16 8.85 2.25 6.03
CA HIS A 16 9.81 3.36 6.00
C HIS A 16 9.68 4.17 4.71
N CYS A 17 9.67 3.49 3.56
CA CYS A 17 9.57 4.13 2.26
C CYS A 17 8.23 4.89 2.08
N ILE A 18 7.10 4.32 2.50
CA ILE A 18 5.80 5.01 2.50
C ILE A 18 5.87 6.30 3.32
N ASN A 19 6.38 6.22 4.55
CA ASN A 19 6.43 7.37 5.45
C ASN A 19 7.47 8.43 5.02
N ALA A 20 8.50 8.03 4.28
CA ALA A 20 9.53 8.92 3.73
C ALA A 20 9.15 9.55 2.38
N GLY A 21 8.06 9.10 1.74
CA GLY A 21 7.68 9.55 0.39
C GLY A 21 8.49 8.91 -0.74
N GLU A 22 9.14 7.78 -0.46
CA GLU A 22 9.89 6.92 -1.39
C GLU A 22 8.94 5.87 -2.00
N TYR A 23 7.91 6.35 -2.69
CA TYR A 23 6.80 5.50 -3.11
C TYR A 23 7.16 4.50 -4.22
N TYR A 24 8.11 4.86 -5.09
CA TYR A 24 8.66 3.93 -6.07
C TYR A 24 9.40 2.78 -5.38
N GLU A 25 10.23 3.06 -4.38
CA GLU A 25 10.94 2.04 -3.60
C GLU A 25 9.96 1.17 -2.81
N ALA A 26 8.91 1.76 -2.23
CA ALA A 26 7.84 1.01 -1.57
C ALA A 26 7.13 0.05 -2.54
N HIS A 27 6.91 0.46 -3.78
CA HIS A 27 6.34 -0.40 -4.83
C HIS A 27 7.21 -1.62 -5.10
N GLU A 28 8.51 -1.41 -5.35
CA GLU A 28 9.46 -2.49 -5.66
C GLU A 28 9.55 -3.50 -4.50
N VAL A 29 9.61 -3.01 -3.25
CA VAL A 29 9.66 -3.88 -2.06
C VAL A 29 8.42 -4.77 -1.96
N MET A 30 7.23 -4.21 -2.19
CA MET A 30 5.99 -4.98 -2.09
C MET A 30 5.79 -5.91 -3.30
N GLU A 31 6.27 -5.53 -4.48
CA GLU A 31 6.28 -6.39 -5.67
C GLU A 31 7.18 -7.62 -5.46
N GLU A 32 8.35 -7.46 -4.85
CA GLU A 32 9.22 -8.57 -4.50
C GLU A 32 8.51 -9.55 -3.54
N ILE A 33 7.84 -9.05 -2.49
CA ILE A 33 7.05 -9.90 -1.59
C ILE A 33 5.93 -10.62 -2.35
N TRP A 34 5.24 -9.92 -3.26
CA TRP A 34 4.16 -10.49 -4.07
C TRP A 34 4.63 -11.63 -4.98
N ILE A 35 5.75 -11.44 -5.68
CA ILE A 35 6.36 -12.44 -6.57
C ILE A 35 6.83 -13.66 -5.78
N LEU A 36 7.58 -13.45 -4.69
CA LEU A 36 8.13 -14.55 -3.88
C LEU A 36 7.05 -15.43 -3.24
N ASN A 37 5.86 -14.87 -3.00
CA ASN A 37 4.74 -15.58 -2.42
C ASN A 37 3.77 -16.18 -3.45
N ASP A 38 4.04 -16.04 -4.75
CA ASP A 38 3.18 -16.51 -5.87
C ASP A 38 1.70 -16.16 -5.65
N GLN A 39 1.42 -14.93 -5.22
CA GLN A 39 0.06 -14.54 -4.85
C GLN A 39 -0.78 -14.25 -6.10
N PRO A 40 -2.05 -14.68 -6.14
CA PRO A 40 -2.91 -14.44 -7.29
C PRO A 40 -3.27 -12.96 -7.44
N ARG A 41 -3.94 -12.67 -8.56
CA ARG A 41 -4.61 -11.39 -8.79
C ARG A 41 -6.13 -11.59 -8.71
N PRO A 42 -6.88 -10.79 -7.93
CA PRO A 42 -6.39 -9.75 -7.01
C PRO A 42 -5.79 -10.33 -5.72
N SER A 43 -4.93 -9.56 -5.04
CA SER A 43 -4.46 -9.86 -3.68
C SER A 43 -4.19 -8.59 -2.87
N ILE A 44 -4.06 -8.74 -1.55
CA ILE A 44 -3.77 -7.60 -0.66
C ILE A 44 -2.40 -6.97 -0.96
N LEU A 45 -1.39 -7.79 -1.31
CA LEU A 45 -0.07 -7.28 -1.70
C LEU A 45 -0.16 -6.45 -2.98
N GLN A 46 -0.95 -6.91 -3.96
CA GLN A 46 -1.19 -6.15 -5.19
C GLN A 46 -1.87 -4.80 -4.90
N SER A 47 -2.75 -4.76 -3.90
CA SER A 47 -3.39 -3.51 -3.48
C SER A 47 -2.36 -2.53 -2.90
N PHE A 48 -1.45 -2.98 -2.03
CA PHE A 48 -0.36 -2.14 -1.52
C PHE A 48 0.61 -1.67 -2.61
N ILE A 49 0.94 -2.52 -3.58
CA ILE A 49 1.75 -2.15 -4.77
C ILE A 49 1.08 -1.01 -5.55
N GLN A 50 -0.23 -1.10 -5.76
CA GLN A 50 -0.99 -0.06 -6.47
C GLN A 50 -1.17 1.21 -5.65
N ILE A 51 -1.29 1.12 -4.33
CA ILE A 51 -1.29 2.29 -3.43
C ILE A 51 0.05 3.04 -3.54
N ALA A 52 1.17 2.32 -3.44
CA ALA A 52 2.50 2.92 -3.59
C ALA A 52 2.66 3.58 -4.98
N ALA A 53 2.27 2.89 -6.06
CA ALA A 53 2.29 3.47 -7.40
C ALA A 53 1.34 4.69 -7.53
N SER A 54 0.16 4.66 -6.92
CA SER A 54 -0.77 5.80 -6.91
C SER A 54 -0.14 7.03 -6.26
N LEU A 55 0.54 6.86 -5.13
CA LEU A 55 1.26 7.93 -4.43
C LEU A 55 2.45 8.45 -5.25
N GLU A 56 3.20 7.58 -5.93
CA GLU A 56 4.27 8.00 -6.84
C GLU A 56 3.74 8.80 -8.04
N HIS A 57 2.59 8.41 -8.61
CA HIS A 57 1.91 9.18 -9.64
C HIS A 57 1.50 10.56 -9.12
N MET A 58 0.97 10.66 -7.89
CA MET A 58 0.68 11.96 -7.27
C MET A 58 1.93 12.81 -7.08
N LYS A 59 3.02 12.22 -6.60
CA LYS A 59 4.31 12.91 -6.42
C LYS A 59 4.84 13.50 -7.72
N ARG A 60 4.52 12.88 -8.87
CA ARG A 60 4.85 13.34 -10.23
C ARG A 60 3.75 14.22 -10.86
N GLU A 61 2.81 14.72 -10.07
CA GLU A 61 1.69 15.57 -10.49
C GLU A 61 0.74 14.90 -11.51
N ASN A 62 0.77 13.57 -11.60
CA ASN A 62 -0.11 12.79 -12.47
C ASN A 62 -1.36 12.29 -11.71
N ILE A 63 -2.30 13.21 -11.51
CA ILE A 63 -3.54 12.93 -10.75
C ILE A 63 -4.43 11.86 -11.42
N ASN A 64 -4.45 11.80 -12.75
CA ASN A 64 -5.28 10.82 -13.46
C ASN A 64 -4.75 9.39 -13.26
N GLY A 65 -3.43 9.20 -13.35
CA GLY A 65 -2.79 7.92 -13.06
C GLY A 65 -2.98 7.52 -11.60
N ALA A 66 -2.83 8.47 -10.68
CA ALA A 66 -3.05 8.24 -9.27
C ALA A 66 -4.48 7.77 -8.94
N ARG A 67 -5.51 8.47 -9.47
CA ARG A 67 -6.92 8.09 -9.30
C ARG A 67 -7.19 6.68 -9.84
N ALA A 68 -6.72 6.37 -11.05
CA ALA A 68 -6.94 5.06 -11.65
C ALA A 68 -6.40 3.92 -10.79
N LEU A 69 -5.18 4.08 -10.26
CA LEU A 69 -4.55 3.09 -9.39
C LEU A 69 -5.20 3.01 -8.01
N ALA A 70 -5.56 4.15 -7.41
CA ALA A 70 -6.24 4.17 -6.12
C ALA A 70 -7.61 3.48 -6.18
N MET A 71 -8.40 3.76 -7.22
CA MET A 71 -9.70 3.10 -7.41
C MET A 71 -9.56 1.58 -7.51
N ARG A 72 -8.56 1.10 -8.27
CA ARG A 72 -8.32 -0.34 -8.42
C ARG A 72 -7.85 -0.98 -7.11
N ALA A 73 -6.95 -0.31 -6.39
CA ALA A 73 -6.42 -0.81 -5.13
C ALA A 73 -7.52 -0.92 -4.07
N LEU A 74 -8.30 0.14 -3.89
CA LEU A 74 -9.38 0.19 -2.90
C LEU A 74 -10.48 -0.83 -3.20
N HIS A 75 -10.85 -1.00 -4.47
CA HIS A 75 -11.74 -2.08 -4.87
C HIS A 75 -11.22 -3.45 -4.42
N ASP A 76 -9.93 -3.73 -4.62
CA ASP A 76 -9.35 -5.03 -4.32
C ASP A 76 -9.19 -5.25 -2.81
N VAL A 77 -8.80 -4.23 -2.03
CA VAL A 77 -8.70 -4.29 -0.56
C VAL A 77 -9.98 -4.83 0.08
N HIS A 78 -11.15 -4.42 -0.41
CA HIS A 78 -12.44 -4.87 0.13
C HIS A 78 -12.83 -6.29 -0.30
N ASN A 79 -12.15 -6.87 -1.29
CA ASN A 79 -12.51 -8.14 -1.92
C ASN A 79 -11.47 -9.26 -1.69
N VAL A 80 -10.38 -8.98 -0.97
CA VAL A 80 -9.29 -9.93 -0.71
C VAL A 80 -9.07 -10.12 0.78
N ASN A 81 -8.41 -11.22 1.15
CA ASN A 81 -8.04 -11.43 2.55
C ASN A 81 -7.06 -10.35 3.02
N PRO A 82 -7.29 -9.73 4.19
CA PRO A 82 -6.38 -8.73 4.72
C PRO A 82 -5.02 -9.32 5.08
N LEU A 83 -4.00 -8.47 5.13
CA LEU A 83 -2.69 -8.84 5.63
C LEU A 83 -2.76 -9.05 7.14
N ASN A 84 -2.37 -10.23 7.63
CA ASN A 84 -2.34 -10.49 9.07
C ASN A 84 -1.06 -9.90 9.67
N GLU A 85 -1.10 -8.60 9.96
CA GLU A 85 -0.02 -7.81 10.53
C GLU A 85 -0.50 -7.09 11.80
N HIS A 86 0.34 -7.03 12.84
CA HIS A 86 -0.03 -6.54 14.17
C HIS A 86 0.90 -5.46 14.72
N ARG A 87 2.06 -5.25 14.10
CA ARG A 87 2.99 -4.18 14.46
C ARG A 87 2.58 -2.86 13.83
N TRP A 88 2.14 -2.89 12.57
CA TRP A 88 1.82 -1.70 11.78
C TRP A 88 0.32 -1.55 11.59
N ASP A 89 -0.20 -0.35 11.81
CA ASP A 89 -1.63 -0.04 11.67
C ASP A 89 -2.00 0.17 10.20
N LEU A 90 -2.04 -0.94 9.46
CA LEU A 90 -2.40 -0.96 8.05
C LEU A 90 -3.89 -0.67 7.85
N ALA A 91 -4.74 -1.01 8.82
CA ALA A 91 -6.18 -0.77 8.73
C ALA A 91 -6.51 0.73 8.74
N THR A 92 -5.92 1.48 9.68
CA THR A 92 -6.05 2.94 9.70
C THR A 92 -5.40 3.56 8.47
N PHE A 93 -4.20 3.12 8.06
CA PHE A 93 -3.57 3.61 6.83
C PHE A 93 -4.45 3.44 5.59
N LEU A 94 -5.08 2.28 5.40
CA LEU A 94 -5.98 2.04 4.26
C LEU A 94 -7.21 2.96 4.31
N SER A 95 -7.81 3.12 5.49
CA SER A 95 -8.95 4.03 5.69
C SER A 95 -8.58 5.49 5.43
N ASP A 96 -7.39 5.90 5.84
CA ASP A 96 -6.88 7.25 5.64
C ASP A 96 -6.51 7.49 4.18
N PHE A 97 -5.95 6.47 3.50
CA PHE A 97 -5.65 6.52 2.07
C PHE A 97 -6.92 6.62 1.24
N GLU A 98 -7.98 5.90 1.59
CA GLU A 98 -9.29 6.02 0.95
C GLU A 98 -9.82 7.46 1.04
N ARG A 99 -9.77 8.06 2.25
CA ARG A 99 -10.18 9.47 2.44
C ARG A 99 -9.29 10.44 1.65
N TYR A 100 -7.98 10.20 1.62
CA TYR A 100 -7.04 11.01 0.86
C TYR A 100 -7.31 10.94 -0.65
N ALA A 101 -7.55 9.75 -1.19
CA ALA A 101 -7.90 9.54 -2.61
C ALA A 101 -9.26 10.16 -2.96
N ALA A 102 -10.28 10.00 -2.10
CA ALA A 102 -11.59 10.62 -2.27
C ALA A 102 -11.54 12.16 -2.20
N GLY A 103 -10.58 12.71 -1.46
CA GLY A 103 -10.28 14.14 -1.37
C GLY A 103 -9.43 14.68 -2.52
N ASP A 104 -9.31 13.96 -3.63
CA ASP A 104 -8.45 14.30 -4.78
C ASP A 104 -6.97 14.47 -4.42
N PHE A 105 -6.49 13.67 -3.47
CA PHE A 105 -5.11 13.68 -3.00
C PHE A 105 -4.66 15.06 -2.50
N LYS A 106 -5.59 15.86 -1.96
CA LYS A 106 -5.27 17.16 -1.35
C LYS A 106 -4.70 16.96 0.05
N GLY A 107 -3.67 17.73 0.38
CA GLY A 107 -3.03 17.69 1.69
C GLY A 107 -1.83 16.75 1.71
N LYS A 108 -1.59 16.11 2.86
CA LYS A 108 -0.47 15.19 3.05
C LYS A 108 -0.96 13.74 2.90
N PRO A 109 -0.23 12.88 2.18
CA PRO A 109 -0.46 11.44 2.20
C PRO A 109 -0.43 10.89 3.63
N PRO A 110 -1.21 9.84 3.93
CA PRO A 110 -1.20 9.21 5.24
C PRO A 110 0.09 8.45 5.49
N ASN A 111 0.49 8.40 6.76
CA ASN A 111 1.60 7.58 7.24
C ASN A 111 1.05 6.26 7.80
N ILE A 112 1.91 5.24 7.80
CA ILE A 112 1.68 3.99 8.52
C ILE A 112 2.26 4.14 9.93
N LEU A 113 1.41 3.95 10.93
CA LEU A 113 1.78 4.09 12.34
C LEU A 113 2.08 2.72 12.97
N ASN A 114 2.88 2.72 14.02
CA ASN A 114 3.09 1.53 14.84
C ASN A 114 1.95 1.40 15.86
N ILE A 115 1.37 0.21 16.00
CA ILE A 115 0.27 -0.10 16.93
C ILE A 115 0.73 -0.07 18.40
N THR A 116 2.02 -0.25 18.67
CA THR A 116 2.57 -0.39 20.03
C THR A 116 2.95 0.92 20.75
N SER A 117 2.20 2.01 20.52
CA SER A 117 2.38 3.26 21.30
C SER A 117 1.45 3.34 22.51
#